data_AF-A0A540WP82-F1
#
_entry.id   AF-A0A540WP82-F1
#
_cell.length_a   1.000
_cell.length_b   1.000
_cell.length_c   1.000
_cell.angle_alpha   90.00
_cell.angle_beta   90.00
_cell.angle_gamma   90.00
#
_symmetry.space_group_name_H-M   'P 1'
#
loop_
_entity.id
_entity.type
_entity.pdbx_description
1 polymer ?
#
loop_
_entity_poly.entity_id
_entity_poly.type
_entity_poly.pdbx_seq_one_letter_code
_entity_poly.pdbx_strand_id
1 'polypeptide(L)'
;MAAKSARKKTAAAAKAKPATTPRKSRRKKADPKSRGLTPADVASDSVEYPIDILEAVRTDGGEVLGVYREPLGGHPVVLAVLPIDKVEPTPYQRDLSEPHVKRLASAMERLDRFLDPVIAVRKDGKYWTPNGNHRLHASKLLGAKSIIALLLPDEDVAYQILALNTEKAHNLKERSLEVVRMYRGLVGAGREGKETAFAHLFEEPSFVTLGAAYEKRPRFSAGAYHPFVKVVEDFLDKPLGAALALREARADRLLELDDAVVAVVNGLKERGLQSPYLKNFVVARINFLRFRKNGGKPDFDETLDRMLASALKFNLESVKREDIGRMGGGPVESDDEHA
;
A
#
# COMPACT_ATOMS: atom_id res chain seq x y z
N MET A 1 7.60 77.52 -31.98
CA MET A 1 8.27 76.33 -32.55
C MET A 1 8.55 75.32 -31.43
N ALA A 2 8.55 74.03 -31.81
CA ALA A 2 8.92 72.85 -31.03
C ALA A 2 7.90 72.30 -30.01
N ALA A 3 7.19 71.27 -30.47
CA ALA A 3 6.37 70.35 -29.70
C ALA A 3 7.21 69.52 -28.71
N LYS A 4 6.65 69.22 -27.53
CA LYS A 4 7.14 68.15 -26.64
C LYS A 4 6.08 67.06 -26.53
N SER A 5 6.44 65.91 -27.10
CA SER A 5 5.73 64.64 -27.09
C SER A 5 5.59 64.08 -25.67
N ALA A 6 4.36 63.70 -25.29
CA ALA A 6 4.04 63.03 -24.03
C ALA A 6 4.37 61.53 -24.12
N ARG A 7 5.31 61.07 -23.29
CA ARG A 7 5.71 59.66 -23.19
C ARG A 7 4.69 58.90 -22.33
N LYS A 8 3.95 57.99 -22.97
CA LYS A 8 2.92 57.09 -22.44
C LYS A 8 3.52 56.18 -21.33
N LYS A 9 3.03 56.29 -20.09
CA LYS A 9 3.26 55.31 -19.02
C LYS A 9 2.34 54.11 -19.26
N THR A 10 2.91 52.96 -19.64
CA THR A 10 2.20 51.68 -19.63
C THR A 10 2.14 51.15 -18.20
N ALA A 11 0.93 50.99 -17.68
CA ALA A 11 0.66 50.38 -16.38
C ALA A 11 1.05 48.89 -16.40
N ALA A 12 1.87 48.47 -15.44
CA ALA A 12 2.17 47.06 -15.21
C ALA A 12 0.94 46.39 -14.57
N ALA A 13 0.40 45.38 -15.24
CA ALA A 13 -0.68 44.55 -14.73
C ALA A 13 -0.22 43.77 -13.49
N ALA A 14 -0.93 43.93 -12.38
CA ALA A 14 -0.73 43.16 -11.17
C ALA A 14 -1.05 41.67 -11.44
N LYS A 15 -0.04 40.80 -11.34
CA LYS A 15 -0.22 39.34 -11.44
C LYS A 15 -0.96 38.83 -10.20
N ALA A 16 -2.10 38.19 -10.42
CA ALA A 16 -2.87 37.50 -9.40
C ALA A 16 -2.05 36.40 -8.73
N LYS A 17 -2.13 36.31 -7.39
CA LYS A 17 -1.50 35.24 -6.59
C LYS A 17 -2.18 33.90 -6.92
N PRO A 18 -1.43 32.80 -7.11
CA PRO A 18 -2.02 31.49 -7.36
C PRO A 18 -2.76 31.00 -6.11
N ALA A 19 -4.00 30.58 -6.29
CA ALA A 19 -4.84 30.02 -5.24
C ALA A 19 -4.18 28.75 -4.68
N THR A 20 -3.86 28.78 -3.38
CA THR A 20 -3.44 27.60 -2.63
C THR A 20 -4.57 26.59 -2.65
N THR A 21 -4.33 25.40 -3.19
CA THR A 21 -5.25 24.28 -3.14
C THR A 21 -5.65 24.01 -1.69
N PRO A 22 -6.95 24.01 -1.35
CA PRO A 22 -7.38 23.86 0.03
C PRO A 22 -6.96 22.48 0.54
N ARG A 23 -6.14 22.48 1.60
CA ARG A 23 -5.73 21.29 2.34
C ARG A 23 -7.01 20.57 2.79
N LYS A 24 -7.25 19.34 2.30
CA LYS A 24 -8.44 18.54 2.64
C LYS A 24 -8.70 18.63 4.14
N SER A 25 -9.87 19.14 4.53
CA SER A 25 -10.25 19.26 5.94
C SER A 25 -10.12 17.89 6.59
N ARG A 26 -9.40 17.83 7.72
CA ARG A 26 -9.33 16.62 8.55
C ARG A 26 -10.77 16.20 8.83
N ARG A 27 -11.17 14.98 8.44
CA ARG A 27 -12.53 14.47 8.67
C ARG A 27 -12.90 14.75 10.12
N LYS A 28 -13.99 15.50 10.33
CA LYS A 28 -14.53 15.74 11.67
C LYS A 28 -14.87 14.37 12.26
N LYS A 29 -14.42 14.10 13.48
CA LYS A 29 -14.74 12.84 14.17
C LYS A 29 -16.27 12.72 14.20
N ALA A 30 -16.79 11.59 13.73
CA ALA A 30 -18.23 11.33 13.78
C ALA A 30 -18.69 11.28 15.25
N ASP A 31 -19.91 11.71 15.50
CA ASP A 31 -20.49 11.65 16.85
C ASP A 31 -20.59 10.19 17.30
N PRO A 32 -20.39 9.87 18.58
CA PRO A 32 -20.53 8.50 19.07
C PRO A 32 -21.90 7.90 18.75
N LYS A 33 -21.94 6.63 18.35
CA LYS A 33 -23.18 5.90 18.01
C LYS A 33 -24.03 6.54 16.90
N SER A 34 -23.43 7.34 16.02
CA SER A 34 -24.16 8.10 14.97
C SER A 34 -24.28 7.41 13.61
N ARG A 35 -23.61 6.28 13.41
CA ARG A 35 -23.54 5.60 12.10
C ARG A 35 -23.66 4.08 12.27
N GLY A 36 -24.38 3.46 11.34
CA GLY A 36 -24.56 2.02 11.26
C GLY A 36 -25.87 1.55 11.86
N LEU A 37 -26.06 0.23 11.83
CA LEU A 37 -27.18 -0.49 12.38
C LEU A 37 -26.98 -0.75 13.88
N THR A 38 -28.09 -0.78 14.63
CA THR A 38 -28.05 -1.26 16.02
C THR A 38 -27.91 -2.79 16.05
N PRO A 39 -27.56 -3.40 17.20
CA PRO A 39 -27.56 -4.86 17.31
C PRO A 39 -28.92 -5.51 16.98
N ALA A 40 -30.03 -4.87 17.36
CA ALA A 40 -31.37 -5.36 17.04
C ALA A 40 -31.66 -5.27 15.54
N ASP A 41 -31.21 -4.20 14.88
CA ASP A 41 -31.32 -4.08 13.42
C ASP A 41 -30.49 -5.18 12.75
N VAL A 42 -29.25 -5.40 13.15
CA VAL A 42 -28.38 -6.46 12.59
C VAL A 42 -29.05 -7.85 12.68
N ALA A 43 -29.70 -8.13 13.82
CA ALA A 43 -30.37 -9.41 14.08
C ALA A 43 -31.78 -9.54 13.48
N SER A 44 -32.32 -8.50 12.84
CA SER A 44 -33.67 -8.53 12.27
C SER A 44 -33.75 -9.35 10.98
N ASP A 45 -34.94 -9.87 10.67
CA ASP A 45 -35.25 -10.62 9.43
C ASP A 45 -35.30 -9.73 8.17
N SER A 46 -34.87 -8.47 8.26
CA SER A 46 -34.86 -7.51 7.16
C SER A 46 -33.63 -7.67 6.25
N VAL A 47 -33.01 -8.86 6.24
CA VAL A 47 -31.88 -9.18 5.36
C VAL A 47 -32.41 -9.63 4.00
N GLU A 48 -31.91 -9.02 2.94
CA GLU A 48 -32.14 -9.52 1.59
C GLU A 48 -31.23 -10.73 1.37
N TYR A 49 -31.84 -11.91 1.26
CA TYR A 49 -31.10 -13.16 1.11
C TYR A 49 -30.53 -13.27 -0.31
N PRO A 50 -29.20 -13.43 -0.47
CA PRO A 50 -28.57 -13.59 -1.78
C PRO A 50 -28.77 -15.02 -2.29
N ILE A 51 -29.99 -15.35 -2.72
CA ILE A 51 -30.44 -16.73 -3.02
C ILE A 51 -29.45 -17.48 -3.92
N ASP A 52 -28.98 -16.85 -5.00
CA ASP A 52 -28.03 -17.44 -5.95
C ASP A 52 -26.73 -17.90 -5.27
N ILE A 53 -26.20 -17.10 -4.34
CA ILE A 53 -25.00 -17.44 -3.57
C ILE A 53 -25.29 -18.59 -2.58
N LEU A 54 -26.46 -18.59 -1.95
CA LEU A 54 -26.84 -19.65 -1.00
C LEU A 54 -26.97 -21.01 -1.70
N GLU A 55 -27.61 -21.03 -2.87
CA GLU A 55 -27.71 -22.23 -3.70
C GLU A 55 -26.34 -22.66 -4.21
N ALA A 56 -25.53 -21.72 -4.70
CA ALA A 56 -24.20 -22.03 -5.20
C ALA A 56 -23.29 -22.65 -4.13
N VAL A 57 -23.36 -22.18 -2.88
CA VAL A 57 -22.63 -22.78 -1.74
C VAL A 57 -22.98 -24.26 -1.58
N ARG A 58 -24.28 -24.60 -1.62
CA ARG A 58 -24.75 -25.98 -1.49
C ARG A 58 -24.37 -26.84 -2.69
N THR A 59 -24.56 -26.31 -3.91
CA THR A 59 -24.10 -26.98 -5.14
C THR A 59 -22.60 -27.23 -5.12
N ASP A 60 -21.84 -26.35 -4.47
CA ASP A 60 -20.41 -26.50 -4.35
C ASP A 60 -19.96 -27.50 -3.29
N GLY A 61 -20.88 -28.09 -2.52
CA GLY A 61 -20.60 -29.03 -1.44
C GLY A 61 -20.33 -28.38 -0.09
N GLY A 62 -20.60 -27.07 0.04
CA GLY A 62 -20.61 -26.36 1.31
C GLY A 62 -22.00 -26.32 1.95
N GLU A 63 -22.09 -25.66 3.10
CA GLU A 63 -23.36 -25.40 3.78
C GLU A 63 -23.49 -23.99 4.30
N VAL A 64 -24.72 -23.48 4.31
CA VAL A 64 -25.06 -22.15 4.84
C VAL A 64 -25.46 -22.31 6.31
N LEU A 65 -24.72 -21.66 7.21
CA LEU A 65 -25.01 -21.64 8.65
C LEU A 65 -25.93 -20.48 9.05
N GLY A 66 -25.89 -19.37 8.31
CA GLY A 66 -26.74 -18.21 8.56
C GLY A 66 -26.45 -17.05 7.61
N VAL A 67 -27.36 -16.07 7.59
CA VAL A 67 -27.20 -14.82 6.84
C VAL A 67 -27.53 -13.67 7.79
N TYR A 68 -26.69 -12.64 7.81
CA TYR A 68 -26.90 -11.46 8.63
C TYR A 68 -26.49 -10.19 7.87
N ARG A 69 -26.87 -9.02 8.39
CA ARG A 69 -26.45 -7.72 7.84
C ARG A 69 -25.22 -7.21 8.57
N GLU A 70 -24.17 -6.82 7.86
CA GLU A 70 -23.03 -6.19 8.53
C GLU A 70 -23.42 -4.82 9.13
N PRO A 71 -22.84 -4.44 10.28
CA PRO A 71 -23.36 -3.34 11.10
C PRO A 71 -23.12 -1.94 10.53
N LEU A 72 -22.27 -1.75 9.52
CA LEU A 72 -21.89 -0.43 9.02
C LEU A 72 -22.78 0.05 7.88
N GLY A 73 -22.97 -0.77 6.85
CA GLY A 73 -23.75 -0.48 5.63
C GLY A 73 -25.03 -1.30 5.51
N GLY A 74 -25.21 -2.34 6.32
CA GLY A 74 -26.35 -3.26 6.25
C GLY A 74 -26.25 -4.30 5.14
N HIS A 75 -25.07 -4.48 4.52
CA HIS A 75 -24.90 -5.44 3.42
C HIS A 75 -25.04 -6.89 3.93
N PRO A 76 -25.64 -7.80 3.13
CA PRO A 76 -25.76 -9.19 3.51
C PRO A 76 -24.39 -9.88 3.57
N VAL A 77 -24.19 -10.69 4.62
CA VAL A 77 -23.04 -11.56 4.81
C VAL A 77 -23.54 -12.97 5.10
N VAL A 78 -22.99 -13.95 4.40
CA VAL A 78 -23.35 -15.36 4.56
C VAL A 78 -22.30 -16.05 5.42
N LEU A 79 -22.70 -16.55 6.59
CA LEU A 79 -21.86 -17.45 7.37
C LEU A 79 -21.98 -18.85 6.78
N ALA A 80 -20.89 -19.40 6.25
CA ALA A 80 -20.88 -20.67 5.54
C ALA A 80 -19.74 -21.59 5.98
N VAL A 81 -19.93 -22.89 5.80
CA VAL A 81 -18.89 -23.92 5.86
C VAL A 81 -18.55 -24.29 4.42
N LEU A 82 -17.30 -24.13 4.00
CA LEU A 82 -16.88 -24.37 2.63
C LEU A 82 -15.92 -25.58 2.56
N PRO A 83 -15.97 -26.41 1.50
CA PRO A 83 -14.94 -27.41 1.23
C PRO A 83 -13.57 -26.75 1.12
N ILE A 84 -12.58 -27.22 1.88
CA ILE A 84 -11.29 -26.51 2.00
C ILE A 84 -10.51 -26.44 0.67
N ASP A 85 -10.76 -27.39 -0.23
CA ASP A 85 -10.17 -27.54 -1.56
C ASP A 85 -10.81 -26.60 -2.61
N LYS A 86 -11.96 -26.01 -2.28
CA LYS A 86 -12.57 -24.93 -3.06
C LYS A 86 -12.16 -23.53 -2.59
N VAL A 87 -11.50 -23.41 -1.44
CA VAL A 87 -11.01 -22.12 -0.92
C VAL A 87 -9.54 -21.90 -1.29
N GLU A 88 -9.27 -20.76 -1.91
CA GLU A 88 -7.95 -20.36 -2.40
C GLU A 88 -7.64 -18.89 -2.09
N PRO A 89 -6.36 -18.52 -1.92
CA PRO A 89 -5.99 -17.13 -1.75
C PRO A 89 -6.36 -16.30 -2.99
N THR A 90 -6.70 -15.03 -2.79
CA THR A 90 -6.80 -14.09 -3.92
C THR A 90 -5.43 -13.95 -4.61
N PRO A 91 -5.38 -13.78 -5.95
CA PRO A 91 -4.11 -13.67 -6.69
C PRO A 91 -3.16 -12.53 -6.25
N TYR A 92 -3.68 -11.50 -5.58
CA TYR A 92 -2.96 -10.29 -5.18
C TYR A 92 -2.65 -10.22 -3.67
N GLN A 93 -2.83 -11.33 -2.95
CA GLN A 93 -2.58 -11.35 -1.51
C GLN A 93 -1.10 -11.31 -1.13
N ARG A 94 -0.86 -10.99 0.15
CA ARG A 94 0.45 -11.06 0.81
C ARG A 94 1.10 -12.43 0.63
N ASP A 95 2.42 -12.42 0.47
CA ASP A 95 3.23 -13.64 0.52
C ASP A 95 2.99 -14.39 1.83
N LEU A 96 2.74 -15.70 1.70
CA LEU A 96 2.54 -16.60 2.82
C LEU A 96 3.85 -16.73 3.62
N SER A 97 3.80 -16.49 4.93
CA SER A 97 4.95 -16.76 5.80
C SER A 97 4.84 -18.18 6.35
N GLU A 98 5.65 -19.11 5.83
CA GLU A 98 5.69 -20.50 6.33
C GLU A 98 5.90 -20.58 7.86
N PRO A 99 6.81 -19.80 8.48
CA PRO A 99 6.95 -19.82 9.94
C PRO A 99 5.68 -19.37 10.68
N HIS A 100 4.90 -18.45 10.11
CA HIS A 100 3.64 -18.01 10.70
C HIS A 100 2.57 -19.08 10.57
N VAL A 101 2.48 -19.74 9.41
CA VAL A 101 1.56 -20.86 9.19
C VAL A 101 1.84 -22.00 10.19
N LYS A 102 3.10 -22.42 10.33
CA LYS A 102 3.45 -23.50 11.28
C LYS A 102 3.13 -23.14 12.73
N ARG A 103 3.41 -21.90 13.14
CA ARG A 103 3.06 -21.41 14.50
C ARG A 103 1.55 -21.39 14.72
N LEU A 104 0.79 -20.92 13.73
CA LEU A 104 -0.67 -20.88 13.80
C LEU A 104 -1.27 -22.29 13.85
N ALA A 105 -0.81 -23.20 12.99
CA ALA A 105 -1.25 -24.59 12.98
C ALA A 105 -0.99 -25.26 14.35
N SER A 106 0.21 -25.10 14.91
CA SER A 106 0.53 -25.63 16.25
C SER A 106 -0.35 -25.03 17.35
N ALA A 107 -0.69 -23.74 17.27
CA ALA A 107 -1.60 -23.12 18.24
C ALA A 107 -3.04 -23.65 18.10
N MET A 108 -3.52 -23.82 16.87
CA MET A 108 -4.84 -24.38 16.59
C MET A 108 -4.94 -25.84 17.04
N GLU A 109 -3.93 -26.65 16.77
CA GLU A 109 -3.83 -28.05 17.22
C GLU A 109 -3.81 -28.15 18.74
N ARG A 110 -3.00 -27.33 19.41
CA ARG A 110 -2.92 -27.31 20.88
C ARG A 110 -4.23 -26.89 21.54
N LEU A 111 -4.96 -25.96 20.94
CA LEU A 111 -6.24 -25.47 21.47
C LEU A 111 -7.42 -26.35 21.04
N ASP A 112 -7.25 -27.17 20.00
CA ASP A 112 -8.30 -27.93 19.32
C ASP A 112 -9.50 -27.06 18.91
N ARG A 113 -9.19 -25.89 18.31
CA ARG A 113 -10.19 -24.88 17.94
C ARG A 113 -9.82 -24.14 16.66
N PHE A 114 -10.85 -23.84 15.86
CA PHE A 114 -10.84 -22.82 14.81
C PHE A 114 -11.90 -21.77 15.16
N LEU A 115 -11.48 -20.57 15.55
CA LEU A 115 -12.38 -19.55 16.11
C LEU A 115 -12.70 -18.41 15.15
N ASP A 116 -11.74 -18.06 14.28
CA ASP A 116 -11.87 -16.87 13.44
C ASP A 116 -12.13 -17.26 11.98
N PRO A 117 -13.37 -17.09 11.47
CA PRO A 117 -13.70 -17.36 10.07
C PRO A 117 -12.81 -16.60 9.08
N VAL A 118 -12.53 -17.23 7.94
CA VAL A 118 -11.92 -16.50 6.81
C VAL A 118 -12.97 -15.61 6.15
N ILE A 119 -12.55 -14.53 5.49
CA ILE A 119 -13.42 -13.81 4.56
C ILE A 119 -13.32 -14.49 3.20
N ALA A 120 -14.44 -14.66 2.50
CA ALA A 120 -14.47 -15.26 1.17
C ALA A 120 -15.37 -14.46 0.22
N VAL A 121 -15.06 -14.50 -1.06
CA VAL A 121 -15.96 -14.19 -2.18
C VAL A 121 -16.02 -15.41 -3.09
N ARG A 122 -17.17 -15.71 -3.67
CA ARG A 122 -17.28 -16.78 -4.66
C ARG A 122 -16.88 -16.23 -6.02
N LYS A 123 -16.08 -16.98 -6.78
CA LYS A 123 -15.69 -16.64 -8.15
C LYS A 123 -15.40 -17.90 -8.94
N ASP A 124 -16.03 -18.04 -10.10
CA ASP A 124 -15.79 -19.14 -11.05
C ASP A 124 -15.85 -20.56 -10.40
N GLY A 125 -16.79 -20.76 -9.45
CA GLY A 125 -16.94 -22.05 -8.74
C GLY A 125 -15.91 -22.31 -7.63
N LYS A 126 -15.06 -21.33 -7.35
CA LYS A 126 -14.09 -21.30 -6.24
C LYS A 126 -14.43 -20.18 -5.27
N TYR A 127 -13.75 -20.19 -4.13
CA TYR A 127 -13.92 -19.21 -3.07
C TYR A 127 -12.59 -18.53 -2.80
N TRP A 128 -12.46 -17.30 -3.25
CA TRP A 128 -11.27 -16.51 -3.02
C TRP A 128 -11.32 -15.92 -1.62
N THR A 129 -10.29 -16.18 -0.82
CA THR A 129 -10.16 -15.57 0.50
C THR A 129 -9.29 -14.32 0.43
N PRO A 130 -9.84 -13.09 0.51
CA PRO A 130 -9.06 -11.85 0.60
C PRO A 130 -8.50 -11.57 2.01
N ASN A 131 -9.04 -12.20 3.05
CA ASN A 131 -8.46 -12.22 4.39
C ASN A 131 -8.63 -13.58 5.03
N GLY A 132 -7.53 -14.18 5.48
CA GLY A 132 -7.54 -15.51 6.10
C GLY A 132 -6.50 -16.46 5.54
N ASN A 133 -5.64 -16.04 4.62
CA ASN A 133 -4.69 -16.94 3.93
C ASN A 133 -3.84 -17.80 4.89
N HIS A 134 -3.27 -17.21 5.95
CA HIS A 134 -2.52 -17.97 6.95
C HIS A 134 -3.38 -19.01 7.69
N ARG A 135 -4.65 -18.67 8.00
CA ARG A 135 -5.62 -19.58 8.62
C ARG A 135 -6.00 -20.71 7.66
N LEU A 136 -6.25 -20.40 6.39
CA LEU A 136 -6.50 -21.39 5.36
C LEU A 136 -5.35 -22.39 5.24
N HIS A 137 -4.10 -21.90 5.14
CA HIS A 137 -2.94 -22.78 5.04
C HIS A 137 -2.67 -23.56 6.33
N ALA A 138 -2.89 -22.97 7.51
CA ALA A 138 -2.78 -23.68 8.77
C ALA A 138 -3.83 -24.81 8.87
N SER A 139 -5.08 -24.54 8.50
CA SER A 139 -6.13 -25.57 8.42
C SER A 139 -5.80 -26.66 7.42
N LYS A 140 -5.24 -26.32 6.24
CA LYS A 140 -4.77 -27.30 5.25
C LYS A 140 -3.63 -28.16 5.80
N LEU A 141 -2.68 -27.56 6.52
CA LEU A 141 -1.58 -28.29 7.16
C LEU A 141 -2.07 -29.29 8.22
N LEU A 142 -3.16 -28.95 8.93
CA LEU A 142 -3.80 -29.83 9.90
C LEU A 142 -4.77 -30.85 9.28
N GLY A 143 -4.94 -30.87 7.95
CA GLY A 143 -5.82 -31.82 7.26
C GLY A 143 -7.31 -31.55 7.47
N ALA A 144 -7.70 -30.30 7.72
CA ALA A 144 -9.12 -29.93 7.84
C ALA A 144 -9.89 -30.25 6.55
N LYS A 145 -11.13 -30.73 6.67
CA LYS A 145 -11.99 -31.05 5.52
C LYS A 145 -12.74 -29.83 4.98
N SER A 146 -13.05 -28.89 5.87
CA SER A 146 -13.81 -27.68 5.58
C SER A 146 -13.29 -26.50 6.38
N ILE A 147 -13.74 -25.29 6.03
CA ILE A 147 -13.38 -24.06 6.72
C ILE A 147 -14.59 -23.14 6.86
N ILE A 148 -14.72 -22.48 8.02
CA ILE A 148 -15.77 -21.49 8.24
C ILE A 148 -15.39 -20.19 7.54
N ALA A 149 -16.32 -19.63 6.79
CA ALA A 149 -16.14 -18.40 6.05
C ALA A 149 -17.28 -17.40 6.29
N LEU A 150 -16.95 -16.12 6.33
CA LEU A 150 -17.86 -15.02 6.08
C LEU A 150 -17.82 -14.73 4.58
N LEU A 151 -18.80 -15.25 3.87
CA LEU A 151 -18.94 -15.14 2.42
C LEU A 151 -19.69 -13.85 2.09
N LEU A 152 -19.04 -12.99 1.31
CA LEU A 152 -19.59 -11.74 0.82
C LEU A 152 -20.21 -11.97 -0.57
N PRO A 153 -21.47 -11.58 -0.80
CA PRO A 153 -22.11 -11.74 -2.10
C PRO A 153 -21.51 -10.87 -3.20
N ASP A 154 -20.96 -9.72 -2.84
CA ASP A 154 -20.33 -8.78 -3.77
C ASP A 154 -18.86 -9.14 -4.00
N GLU A 155 -18.54 -9.62 -5.21
CA GLU A 155 -17.19 -9.99 -5.61
C GLU A 155 -16.21 -8.81 -5.59
N ASP A 156 -16.68 -7.58 -5.84
CA ASP A 156 -15.82 -6.39 -5.94
C ASP A 156 -15.22 -6.02 -4.57
N VAL A 157 -15.84 -6.47 -3.47
CA VAL A 157 -15.33 -6.25 -2.11
C VAL A 157 -13.99 -6.96 -1.89
N ALA A 158 -13.66 -8.00 -2.65
CA ALA A 158 -12.35 -8.64 -2.57
C ALA A 158 -11.20 -7.66 -2.87
N TYR A 159 -11.40 -6.71 -3.78
CA TYR A 159 -10.43 -5.64 -4.09
C TYR A 159 -10.38 -4.55 -3.01
N GLN A 160 -11.47 -4.38 -2.25
CA GLN A 160 -11.60 -3.34 -1.22
C GLN A 160 -11.12 -3.81 0.16
N ILE A 161 -11.10 -5.11 0.41
CA ILE A 161 -10.69 -5.68 1.71
C ILE A 161 -9.23 -5.39 2.05
N LEU A 162 -8.37 -5.13 1.07
CA LEU A 162 -7.01 -4.62 1.31
C LEU A 162 -7.04 -3.31 2.12
N ALA A 163 -7.97 -2.41 1.80
CA ALA A 163 -8.14 -1.14 2.52
C ALA A 163 -8.67 -1.32 3.96
N LEU A 164 -9.19 -2.51 4.30
CA LEU A 164 -9.71 -2.84 5.64
C LEU A 164 -8.66 -3.53 6.53
N ASN A 165 -7.56 -4.06 5.97
CA ASN A 165 -6.45 -4.66 6.72
C ASN A 165 -5.50 -3.59 7.31
N THR A 166 -6.05 -2.59 8.00
CA THR A 166 -5.26 -1.48 8.58
C THR A 166 -4.63 -1.80 9.95
N GLU A 167 -5.00 -2.93 10.57
CA GLU A 167 -4.62 -3.28 11.96
C GLU A 167 -3.14 -3.60 12.15
N LYS A 168 -2.46 -4.10 11.11
CA LYS A 168 -1.01 -4.22 11.13
C LYS A 168 -0.48 -3.27 10.08
N ALA A 169 0.24 -2.24 10.50
CA ALA A 169 0.97 -1.40 9.55
C ALA A 169 1.92 -2.30 8.76
N HIS A 170 1.50 -2.69 7.55
CA HIS A 170 2.33 -3.43 6.62
C HIS A 170 3.63 -2.65 6.48
N ASN A 171 4.77 -3.36 6.57
CA ASN A 171 6.05 -2.73 6.29
C ASN A 171 6.01 -2.22 4.83
N LEU A 172 6.76 -1.16 4.54
CA LEU A 172 6.75 -0.48 3.23
C LEU A 172 6.84 -1.46 2.05
N LYS A 173 7.61 -2.54 2.20
CA LYS A 173 7.79 -3.59 1.20
C LYS A 173 6.49 -4.31 0.88
N GLU A 174 5.80 -4.83 1.90
CA GLU A 174 4.54 -5.56 1.74
C GLU A 174 3.48 -4.69 1.07
N ARG A 175 3.30 -3.45 1.54
CA ARG A 175 2.35 -2.50 0.92
C ARG A 175 2.67 -2.26 -0.55
N SER A 176 3.94 -1.99 -0.85
CA SER A 176 4.36 -1.69 -2.22
C SER A 176 4.13 -2.89 -3.15
N LEU A 177 4.44 -4.11 -2.69
CA LEU A 177 4.23 -5.34 -3.46
C LEU A 177 2.74 -5.63 -3.69
N GLU A 178 1.90 -5.47 -2.67
CA GLU A 178 0.45 -5.65 -2.80
C GLU A 178 -0.14 -4.67 -3.81
N VAL A 179 0.22 -3.38 -3.71
CA VAL A 179 -0.25 -2.33 -4.61
C VAL A 179 0.15 -2.60 -6.06
N VAL A 180 1.42 -2.95 -6.35
CA VAL A 180 1.84 -3.21 -7.74
C VAL A 180 1.19 -4.48 -8.31
N ARG A 181 1.01 -5.53 -7.50
CA ARG A 181 0.34 -6.77 -7.93
C ARG A 181 -1.12 -6.52 -8.27
N MET A 182 -1.83 -5.76 -7.43
CA MET A 182 -3.19 -5.32 -7.73
C MET A 182 -3.25 -4.49 -9.00
N TYR A 183 -2.32 -3.55 -9.19
CA TYR A 183 -2.21 -2.75 -10.40
C TYR A 183 -2.08 -3.63 -11.65
N ARG A 184 -1.15 -4.59 -11.63
CA ARG A 184 -0.96 -5.57 -12.72
C ARG A 184 -2.22 -6.39 -12.95
N GLY A 185 -2.91 -6.80 -11.88
CA GLY A 185 -4.19 -7.50 -11.97
C GLY A 185 -5.27 -6.69 -12.70
N LEU A 186 -5.39 -5.39 -12.42
CA LEU A 186 -6.33 -4.50 -13.12
C LEU A 186 -5.98 -4.37 -14.61
N VAL A 187 -4.68 -4.23 -14.94
CA VAL A 187 -4.21 -4.18 -16.33
C VAL A 187 -4.45 -5.51 -17.05
N GLY A 188 -4.12 -6.64 -16.41
CA GLY A 188 -4.31 -7.98 -16.98
C GLY A 188 -5.77 -8.36 -17.17
N ALA A 189 -6.67 -7.84 -16.34
CA ALA A 189 -8.12 -7.98 -16.50
C ALA A 189 -8.72 -7.01 -17.54
N GLY A 190 -7.90 -6.21 -18.24
CA GLY A 190 -8.37 -5.30 -19.28
C GLY A 190 -9.21 -4.14 -18.75
N ARG A 191 -9.05 -3.72 -17.49
CA ARG A 191 -9.81 -2.60 -16.93
C ARG A 191 -9.43 -1.31 -17.63
N GLU A 192 -10.43 -0.63 -18.18
CA GLU A 192 -10.25 0.65 -18.85
C GLU A 192 -10.24 1.81 -17.85
N GLY A 193 -9.56 2.90 -18.22
CA GLY A 193 -9.50 4.12 -17.44
C GLY A 193 -8.09 4.58 -17.10
N LYS A 194 -8.00 5.79 -16.55
CA LYS A 194 -6.73 6.42 -16.16
C LYS A 194 -6.34 6.02 -14.74
N GLU A 195 -5.04 5.97 -14.41
CA GLU A 195 -4.56 5.64 -13.06
C GLU A 195 -5.20 6.51 -11.97
N THR A 196 -5.44 7.79 -12.24
CA THR A 196 -6.14 8.72 -11.33
C THR A 196 -7.54 8.26 -10.92
N ALA A 197 -8.27 7.51 -11.78
CA ALA A 197 -9.57 6.96 -11.44
C ALA A 197 -9.48 5.83 -10.41
N PHE A 198 -8.35 5.12 -10.35
CA PHE A 198 -8.08 4.00 -9.45
C PHE A 198 -7.23 4.41 -8.24
N ALA A 199 -6.93 5.70 -8.07
CA ALA A 199 -6.10 6.23 -7.00
C ALA A 199 -6.53 5.80 -5.58
N HIS A 200 -7.83 5.61 -5.36
CA HIS A 200 -8.40 5.16 -4.10
C HIS A 200 -8.03 3.71 -3.74
N LEU A 201 -7.66 2.89 -4.74
CA LEU A 201 -7.20 1.52 -4.53
C LEU A 201 -5.71 1.48 -4.15
N PHE A 202 -4.89 2.34 -4.74
CA PHE A 202 -3.43 2.26 -4.63
C PHE A 202 -2.84 2.95 -3.39
N GLU A 203 -3.66 3.64 -2.60
CA GLU A 203 -3.30 4.45 -1.40
C GLU A 203 -2.34 5.61 -1.68
N GLU A 204 -1.10 5.32 -2.11
CA GLU A 204 -0.03 6.28 -2.37
C GLU A 204 0.68 5.94 -3.69
N PRO A 205 0.91 6.93 -4.60
CA PRO A 205 1.47 6.66 -5.92
C PRO A 205 2.87 6.04 -5.86
N SER A 206 3.67 6.35 -4.83
CA SER A 206 5.00 5.76 -4.68
C SER A 206 4.97 4.25 -4.45
N PHE A 207 3.90 3.68 -3.89
CA PHE A 207 3.81 2.24 -3.65
C PHE A 207 3.84 1.44 -4.94
N VAL A 208 3.30 1.98 -6.04
CA VAL A 208 3.34 1.33 -7.36
C VAL A 208 4.79 1.23 -7.86
N THR A 209 5.51 2.36 -7.86
CA THR A 209 6.91 2.42 -8.32
C THR A 209 7.84 1.61 -7.42
N LEU A 210 7.71 1.72 -6.10
CA LEU A 210 8.49 0.94 -5.14
C LEU A 210 8.17 -0.56 -5.23
N GLY A 211 6.92 -0.92 -5.51
CA GLY A 211 6.49 -2.29 -5.69
C GLY A 211 7.15 -2.92 -6.90
N ALA A 212 7.13 -2.23 -8.04
CA ALA A 212 7.84 -2.65 -9.24
C ALA A 212 9.35 -2.82 -8.99
N ALA A 213 9.97 -1.96 -8.18
CA ALA A 213 11.37 -2.11 -7.79
C ALA A 213 11.60 -3.36 -6.90
N TYR A 214 10.67 -3.66 -5.99
CA TYR A 214 10.73 -4.85 -5.13
C TYR A 214 10.55 -6.16 -5.89
N GLU A 215 9.69 -6.21 -6.90
CA GLU A 215 9.54 -7.38 -7.78
C GLU A 215 10.86 -7.73 -8.47
N LYS A 216 11.60 -6.71 -8.92
CA LYS A 216 12.92 -6.86 -9.55
C LYS A 216 14.02 -7.17 -8.54
N ARG A 217 13.98 -6.56 -7.35
CA ARG A 217 15.00 -6.69 -6.29
C ARG A 217 14.36 -6.85 -4.90
N PRO A 218 14.10 -8.09 -4.43
CA PRO A 218 13.40 -8.33 -3.17
C PRO A 218 14.08 -7.78 -1.91
N ARG A 219 15.40 -7.56 -1.95
CA ARG A 219 16.21 -6.98 -0.85
C ARG A 219 16.41 -5.46 -0.98
N PHE A 220 15.70 -4.81 -1.90
CA PHE A 220 15.78 -3.36 -2.09
C PHE A 220 15.42 -2.60 -0.80
N SER A 221 16.22 -1.59 -0.46
CA SER A 221 16.08 -0.83 0.78
C SER A 221 15.18 0.40 0.58
N ALA A 222 13.93 0.19 0.13
CA ALA A 222 13.03 1.27 -0.27
C ALA A 222 12.81 2.36 0.81
N GLY A 223 12.94 2.01 2.10
CA GLY A 223 12.80 2.97 3.21
C GLY A 223 13.78 4.14 3.12
N ALA A 224 14.96 3.95 2.53
CA ALA A 224 15.92 5.04 2.32
C ALA A 224 15.44 6.05 1.27
N TYR A 225 14.67 5.59 0.28
CA TYR A 225 14.27 6.36 -0.90
C TYR A 225 12.84 6.90 -0.81
N HIS A 226 11.95 6.19 -0.11
CA HIS A 226 10.53 6.54 0.03
C HIS A 226 10.27 8.01 0.37
N PRO A 227 11.03 8.68 1.27
CA PRO A 227 10.80 10.08 1.59
C PRO A 227 10.85 11.03 0.39
N PHE A 228 11.75 10.82 -0.58
CA PHE A 228 11.79 11.67 -1.77
C PHE A 228 10.89 11.13 -2.89
N VAL A 229 10.77 9.81 -3.03
CA VAL A 229 9.89 9.20 -4.05
C VAL A 229 8.44 9.65 -3.84
N LYS A 230 7.97 9.71 -2.59
CA LYS A 230 6.65 10.26 -2.23
C LYS A 230 6.47 11.71 -2.66
N VAL A 231 7.55 12.49 -2.70
CA VAL A 231 7.52 13.93 -3.06
C VAL A 231 7.51 14.12 -4.57
N VAL A 232 8.11 13.21 -5.34
CA VAL A 232 8.16 13.32 -6.82
C VAL A 232 7.05 12.54 -7.53
N GLU A 233 6.39 11.60 -6.85
CA GLU A 233 5.35 10.78 -7.45
C GLU A 233 3.94 11.36 -7.31
N ASP A 234 3.14 11.24 -8.37
CA ASP A 234 1.69 11.52 -8.42
C ASP A 234 0.98 10.40 -9.16
N PHE A 235 -0.33 10.25 -8.92
CA PHE A 235 -1.18 9.48 -9.83
C PHE A 235 -1.24 10.17 -11.19
N LEU A 236 -1.07 9.37 -12.24
CA LEU A 236 -0.85 9.78 -13.61
C LEU A 236 -2.19 9.88 -14.35
N ASP A 237 -2.36 10.95 -15.11
CA ASP A 237 -3.49 11.10 -16.03
C ASP A 237 -3.26 10.29 -17.32
N LYS A 238 -2.92 9.00 -17.18
CA LYS A 238 -2.59 8.05 -18.26
C LYS A 238 -3.40 6.77 -18.09
N PRO A 239 -3.77 6.07 -19.19
CA PRO A 239 -4.39 4.75 -19.12
C PRO A 239 -3.56 3.78 -18.26
N LEU A 240 -4.22 2.89 -17.49
CA LEU A 240 -3.55 1.98 -16.54
C LEU A 240 -2.34 1.26 -17.15
N GLY A 241 -2.45 0.65 -18.32
CA GLY A 241 -1.33 -0.05 -18.96
C GLY A 241 -0.13 0.87 -19.27
N ALA A 242 -0.39 2.09 -19.76
CA ALA A 242 0.66 3.06 -20.06
C ALA A 242 1.28 3.66 -18.79
N ALA A 243 0.47 3.88 -17.74
CA ALA A 243 0.95 4.32 -16.44
C ALA A 243 1.82 3.24 -15.79
N LEU A 244 1.42 1.97 -15.82
CA LEU A 244 2.22 0.85 -15.31
C LEU A 244 3.60 0.77 -15.99
N ALA A 245 3.67 0.87 -17.32
CA ALA A 245 4.94 0.88 -18.03
C ALA A 245 5.87 2.03 -17.59
N LEU A 246 5.31 3.21 -17.32
CA LEU A 246 6.08 4.34 -16.78
C LEU A 246 6.56 4.05 -15.34
N ARG A 247 5.72 3.43 -14.50
CA ARG A 247 6.09 3.01 -13.13
C ARG A 247 7.24 2.02 -13.14
N GLU A 248 7.25 1.07 -14.08
CA GLU A 248 8.31 0.07 -14.23
C GLU A 248 9.64 0.70 -14.69
N ALA A 249 9.59 1.64 -15.63
CA ALA A 249 10.76 2.40 -16.07
C ALA A 249 11.32 3.26 -14.92
N ARG A 250 10.46 3.93 -14.15
CA ARG A 250 10.85 4.68 -12.95
C ARG A 250 11.46 3.78 -11.88
N ALA A 251 10.97 2.56 -11.73
CA ALA A 251 11.56 1.57 -10.85
C ALA A 251 12.98 1.18 -11.27
N ASP A 252 13.26 1.02 -12.58
CA ASP A 252 14.61 0.75 -13.08
C ASP A 252 15.58 1.89 -12.75
N ARG A 253 15.14 3.14 -12.95
CA ARG A 253 15.92 4.34 -12.61
C ARG A 253 16.20 4.44 -11.11
N LEU A 254 15.26 4.00 -10.28
CA LEU A 254 15.46 3.96 -8.84
C LEU A 254 16.47 2.88 -8.42
N LEU A 255 16.47 1.73 -9.11
CA LEU A 255 17.46 0.67 -8.89
C LEU A 255 18.86 1.06 -9.37
N GLU A 256 18.96 1.81 -10.47
CA GLU A 256 20.21 2.41 -10.94
C GLU A 256 20.81 3.37 -9.88
N LEU A 257 19.97 4.23 -9.29
CA LEU A 257 20.39 5.06 -8.16
C LEU A 257 20.83 4.21 -6.95
N ASP A 258 20.12 3.12 -6.65
CA ASP A 258 20.49 2.22 -5.54
C ASP A 258 21.86 1.58 -5.75
N ASP A 259 22.22 1.23 -6.99
CA ASP A 259 23.53 0.67 -7.30
C ASP A 259 24.66 1.68 -7.04
N ALA A 260 24.49 2.93 -7.47
CA ALA A 260 25.43 4.00 -7.17
C ALA A 260 25.54 4.26 -5.65
N VAL A 261 24.41 4.27 -4.94
CA VAL A 261 24.39 4.44 -3.47
C VAL A 261 25.06 3.26 -2.76
N VAL A 262 24.84 2.03 -3.22
CA VAL A 262 25.48 0.84 -2.65
C VAL A 262 27.00 0.89 -2.84
N ALA A 263 27.49 1.36 -3.99
CA ALA A 263 28.92 1.57 -4.22
C ALA A 263 29.51 2.57 -3.20
N VAL A 264 28.83 3.69 -2.94
CA VAL A 264 29.24 4.66 -1.92
C VAL A 264 29.23 4.04 -0.52
N VAL A 265 28.16 3.31 -0.16
CA VAL A 265 28.04 2.63 1.13
C VAL A 265 29.19 1.63 1.35
N ASN A 266 29.57 0.88 0.31
CA ASN A 266 30.68 -0.07 0.38
C ASN A 266 32.02 0.65 0.57
N GLY A 267 32.29 1.73 -0.18
CA GLY A 267 33.50 2.54 0.02
C GLY A 267 33.59 3.18 1.42
N LEU A 268 32.46 3.57 2.01
CA LEU A 268 32.42 4.03 3.41
C LEU A 268 32.71 2.90 4.40
N LYS A 269 32.22 1.68 4.16
CA LYS A 269 32.50 0.50 4.99
C LYS A 269 33.98 0.09 4.95
N GLU A 270 34.61 0.13 3.77
CA GLU A 270 36.04 -0.13 3.61
C GLU A 270 36.90 0.85 4.41
N ARG A 271 36.42 2.09 4.59
CA ARG A 271 37.02 3.10 5.47
C ARG A 271 36.67 2.93 6.95
N GLY A 272 36.08 1.81 7.34
CA GLY A 272 35.76 1.46 8.72
C GLY A 272 34.54 2.18 9.29
N LEU A 273 33.61 2.65 8.43
CA LEU A 273 32.31 3.19 8.84
C LEU A 273 31.26 2.09 8.71
N GLN A 274 30.88 1.47 9.83
CA GLN A 274 29.83 0.46 9.88
C GLN A 274 28.63 0.98 10.66
N SER A 275 27.47 1.03 10.01
CA SER A 275 26.20 1.42 10.64
C SER A 275 25.02 0.86 9.85
N PRO A 276 23.94 0.41 10.52
CA PRO A 276 22.70 0.02 9.85
C PRO A 276 22.04 1.21 9.10
N TYR A 277 22.34 2.45 9.49
CA TYR A 277 21.77 3.66 8.90
C TYR A 277 22.60 4.25 7.75
N LEU A 278 23.71 3.60 7.35
CA LEU A 278 24.67 4.16 6.40
C LEU A 278 24.03 4.47 5.04
N LYS A 279 23.13 3.60 4.54
CA LYS A 279 22.39 3.85 3.30
C LYS A 279 21.45 5.05 3.44
N ASN A 280 20.68 5.12 4.53
CA ASN A 280 19.79 6.26 4.79
C ASN A 280 20.56 7.59 4.86
N PHE A 281 21.74 7.57 5.48
CA PHE A 281 22.64 8.72 5.54
C PHE A 281 23.10 9.16 4.15
N VAL A 282 23.59 8.24 3.32
CA VAL A 282 24.05 8.54 1.96
C VAL A 282 22.92 9.14 1.13
N VAL A 283 21.74 8.50 1.14
CA VAL A 283 20.56 8.99 0.41
C VAL A 283 20.14 10.39 0.90
N ALA A 284 20.11 10.62 2.21
CA ALA A 284 19.80 11.93 2.78
C ALA A 284 20.82 13.00 2.37
N ARG A 285 22.10 12.63 2.17
CA ARG A 285 23.16 13.57 1.78
C ARG A 285 23.05 14.00 0.32
N ILE A 286 22.70 13.08 -0.58
CA ILE A 286 22.50 13.36 -2.01
C ILE A 286 21.13 13.96 -2.32
N ASN A 287 20.16 13.85 -1.40
CA ASN A 287 18.83 14.42 -1.56
C ASN A 287 18.85 15.95 -1.40
N PHE A 288 18.73 16.66 -2.52
CA PHE A 288 18.70 18.12 -2.57
C PHE A 288 17.32 18.72 -2.24
N LEU A 289 16.24 17.92 -2.27
CA LEU A 289 14.87 18.42 -2.08
C LEU A 289 14.66 19.06 -0.71
N ARG A 290 15.41 18.64 0.32
CA ARG A 290 15.37 19.25 1.67
C ARG A 290 15.74 20.73 1.71
N PHE A 291 16.48 21.23 0.71
CA PHE A 291 16.90 22.63 0.62
C PHE A 291 16.03 23.45 -0.32
N ARG A 292 15.08 22.82 -1.00
CA ARG A 292 14.18 23.49 -1.93
C ARG A 292 13.11 24.24 -1.13
N LYS A 293 13.21 25.57 -1.08
CA LYS A 293 12.28 26.43 -0.36
C LYS A 293 11.12 26.96 -1.22
N ASN A 294 11.25 26.96 -2.55
CA ASN A 294 10.26 27.49 -3.49
C ASN A 294 10.28 26.70 -4.83
N GLY A 295 9.12 26.58 -5.48
CA GLY A 295 8.94 25.96 -6.80
C GLY A 295 7.73 25.02 -6.86
N GLY A 296 7.29 24.64 -8.06
CA GLY A 296 6.24 23.62 -8.27
C GLY A 296 6.64 22.24 -7.76
N LYS A 297 5.88 21.19 -8.05
CA LYS A 297 6.30 19.82 -7.69
C LYS A 297 7.59 19.46 -8.45
N PRO A 298 8.60 18.82 -7.81
CA PRO A 298 9.75 18.28 -8.53
C PRO A 298 9.34 17.20 -9.53
N ASP A 299 9.96 17.22 -10.70
CA ASP A 299 9.86 16.12 -11.65
C ASP A 299 10.64 14.89 -11.17
N PHE A 300 10.14 13.69 -11.50
CA PHE A 300 10.76 12.43 -11.09
C PHE A 300 12.13 12.24 -11.74
N ASP A 301 12.21 12.35 -13.06
CA ASP A 301 13.40 11.99 -13.83
C ASP A 301 14.53 12.98 -13.54
N GLU A 302 14.21 14.29 -13.53
CA GLU A 302 15.19 15.33 -13.16
C GLU A 302 15.73 15.15 -11.72
N THR A 303 14.86 14.75 -10.79
CA THR A 303 15.26 14.51 -9.41
C THR A 303 16.21 13.33 -9.31
N LEU A 304 15.88 12.22 -9.98
CA LEU A 304 16.70 11.02 -10.01
C LEU A 304 18.06 11.28 -10.67
N ASP A 305 18.09 11.99 -11.81
CA ASP A 305 19.33 12.37 -12.49
C ASP A 305 20.27 13.15 -11.58
N ARG A 306 19.74 14.15 -10.87
CA ARG A 306 20.54 14.98 -9.97
C ARG A 306 21.04 14.20 -8.75
N MET A 307 20.20 13.32 -8.19
CA MET A 307 20.60 12.46 -7.08
C MET A 307 21.65 11.45 -7.51
N LEU A 308 21.50 10.83 -8.69
CA LEU A 308 22.45 9.89 -9.27
C LEU A 308 23.80 10.57 -9.54
N ALA A 309 23.80 11.75 -10.18
CA ALA A 309 25.02 12.53 -10.39
C ALA A 309 25.73 12.89 -9.06
N SER A 310 24.95 13.13 -8.00
CA SER A 310 25.49 13.40 -6.67
C SER A 310 26.06 12.15 -5.99
N ALA A 311 25.46 10.97 -6.21
CA ALA A 311 25.97 9.69 -5.73
C ALA A 311 27.28 9.31 -6.45
N LEU A 312 27.37 9.50 -7.76
CA LEU A 312 28.57 9.21 -8.55
C LEU A 312 29.75 10.13 -8.19
N LYS A 313 29.49 11.36 -7.76
CA LYS A 313 30.50 12.34 -7.32
C LYS A 313 30.66 12.39 -5.80
N PHE A 314 30.20 11.38 -5.08
CA PHE A 314 30.16 11.42 -3.63
C PHE A 314 31.57 11.39 -3.04
N ASN A 315 31.95 12.45 -2.31
CA ASN A 315 33.25 12.51 -1.65
C ASN A 315 33.21 11.70 -0.34
N LEU A 316 33.81 10.51 -0.35
CA LEU A 316 33.93 9.65 0.82
C LEU A 316 34.65 10.36 1.97
N GLU A 317 35.74 11.08 1.70
CA GLU A 317 36.59 11.73 2.71
C GLU A 317 35.84 12.75 3.58
N SER A 318 34.77 13.33 3.02
CA SER A 318 33.94 14.31 3.73
C SER A 318 33.08 13.73 4.85
N VAL A 319 32.97 12.40 4.97
CA VAL A 319 32.11 11.72 5.96
C VAL A 319 32.88 11.38 7.23
N LYS A 320 32.40 11.86 8.38
CA LYS A 320 32.93 11.52 9.71
C LYS A 320 31.99 10.56 10.45
N ARG A 321 32.54 9.80 11.42
CA ARG A 321 31.76 8.87 12.26
C ARG A 321 30.61 9.56 13.01
N GLU A 322 30.87 10.77 13.50
CA GLU A 322 29.90 11.60 14.23
C GLU A 322 28.67 11.97 13.41
N ASP A 323 28.82 12.11 12.08
CA ASP A 323 27.72 12.49 11.18
C ASP A 323 26.67 11.38 11.03
N ILE A 324 27.09 10.12 11.21
CA ILE A 324 26.24 8.94 11.08
C ILE A 324 25.40 8.72 12.35
N GLY A 325 25.96 9.01 13.53
CA GLY A 325 25.29 8.83 14.83
C GLY A 325 24.03 9.69 15.00
N ARG A 326 23.98 10.87 14.37
CA ARG A 326 22.82 11.79 14.43
C ARG A 326 21.57 11.25 13.71
N MET A 327 21.70 10.24 12.86
CA MET A 327 20.57 9.62 12.15
C MET A 327 19.84 8.55 12.98
N GLY A 328 20.41 8.11 14.11
CA GLY A 328 19.80 7.12 15.00
C GLY A 328 18.89 7.69 16.09
N GLY A 329 18.73 9.02 16.16
CA GLY A 329 17.93 9.73 17.18
C GLY A 329 16.65 10.35 16.62
N GLY A 330 15.69 9.52 16.20
CA GLY A 330 14.27 9.88 16.13
C GLY A 330 13.56 9.28 17.35
N PRO A 331 12.42 9.83 17.82
CA PRO A 331 11.89 9.51 19.14
C PRO A 331 11.69 8.01 19.28
N VAL A 332 12.38 7.42 20.25
CA VAL A 332 11.91 6.22 20.92
C VAL A 332 10.57 6.65 21.48
N GLU A 333 9.46 6.19 20.90
CA GLU A 333 8.21 6.17 21.66
C GLU A 333 8.57 5.41 22.93
N SER A 334 8.53 6.13 24.06
CA SER A 334 8.64 5.48 25.34
C SER A 334 7.55 4.44 25.36
N ASP A 335 7.93 3.18 25.56
CA ASP A 335 7.04 2.22 26.17
C ASP A 335 6.72 2.81 27.55
N ASP A 336 5.70 3.66 27.59
CA ASP A 336 5.05 4.05 28.83
C ASP A 336 4.35 2.77 29.33
N GLU A 337 5.11 2.00 30.10
CA GLU A 337 4.58 1.10 31.11
C GLU A 337 3.61 1.86 32.01
N HIS A 338 2.32 1.66 31.77
CA HIS A 338 1.22 1.83 32.72
C HIS A 338 0.11 0.87 32.27
N ALA A 339 -0.42 -0.07 33.06
CA ALA A 339 -0.26 -0.42 34.47
C ALA A 339 -0.73 -1.89 34.65
#